data_AF-A0AA39S443-F1
#
_entry.id   AF-A0AA39S443-F1
#
_cell.length_a   1.000
_cell.length_b   1.000
_cell.length_c   1.000
_cell.angle_alpha   90.00
_cell.angle_beta   90.00
_cell.angle_gamma   90.00
#
_symmetry.space_group_name_H-M   'P 1'
#
loop_
_entity.id
_entity.type
_entity.pdbx_description
1 polymer ?
#
loop_
_entity_poly.entity_id
_entity_poly.type
_entity_poly.pdbx_seq_one_letter_code
_entity_poly.pdbx_strand_id
1 'polypeptide(L)'
;MQSFSKASSITRRCCRKNLQALTLCHRRLSSSLSQNQNVLNDYLDNQVLVEGKASSRMAILNRPSALNAINTSMGSRLNKLYRSWEDNPDIGFVTMKGSGRAFCAGGDIVAVYNMMNQGMLEGCKEFFRTVYSFIYFLGTYLKPHVAILNGITMGGGAGVSIPSTFRIATGRTVFATPETLIGFHPDAGASFYLSHLPGHLGEYLALTGEKLNGAEMVACGLATHYTLSERLPLVEEQLGKLVTDDPSVIEACLQNYCDLVYPDQTSVLNRMGIVDKCFSLDSVEEIIDSLENEAARTNDAWCAATLRRLKESSPLSLKVSLKSIREGRVETFDQCLVREYRMTLHALSKQVSGDICEGVRARMVDRDLAPKWDPPSLEQVSKDMVDRYFSPLSESDSDLELPTKLREAFN
;
A
#
# COMPACT_ATOMS: atom_id res chain seq x y z
N MET A 1 -71.06 -9.86 -43.87
CA MET A 1 -69.67 -10.35 -43.69
C MET A 1 -68.62 -9.24 -43.94
N GLN A 2 -68.78 -8.04 -43.37
CA GLN A 2 -67.76 -6.96 -43.53
C GLN A 2 -67.45 -6.18 -42.24
N SER A 3 -68.03 -6.53 -41.08
CA SER A 3 -67.77 -5.83 -39.81
C SER A 3 -66.70 -6.49 -38.91
N PHE A 4 -66.37 -7.76 -39.11
CA PHE A 4 -65.38 -8.48 -38.26
C PHE A 4 -63.92 -8.38 -38.73
N SER A 5 -63.67 -7.95 -39.98
CA SER A 5 -62.31 -7.85 -40.55
C SER A 5 -61.55 -6.59 -40.09
N LYS A 6 -62.25 -5.46 -39.88
CA LYS A 6 -61.61 -4.18 -39.47
C LYS A 6 -61.17 -4.13 -38.01
N ALA A 7 -61.84 -4.86 -37.10
CA ALA A 7 -61.45 -4.89 -35.70
C ALA A 7 -60.13 -5.66 -35.47
N SER A 8 -59.92 -6.78 -36.18
CA SER A 8 -58.71 -7.61 -36.02
C SER A 8 -57.41 -6.94 -36.54
N SER A 9 -57.51 -6.06 -37.54
CA SER A 9 -56.35 -5.38 -38.12
C SER A 9 -55.87 -4.18 -37.28
N ILE A 10 -56.80 -3.52 -36.57
CA ILE A 10 -56.49 -2.40 -35.66
C ILE A 10 -55.80 -2.92 -34.40
N THR A 11 -56.27 -4.02 -33.82
CA THR A 11 -55.66 -4.62 -32.62
C THR A 11 -54.25 -5.18 -32.90
N ARG A 12 -54.03 -5.79 -34.07
CA ARG A 12 -52.68 -6.26 -34.50
C ARG A 12 -51.70 -5.11 -34.77
N ARG A 13 -52.16 -3.97 -35.29
CA ARG A 13 -51.33 -2.77 -35.49
C ARG A 13 -50.96 -2.11 -34.17
N CYS A 14 -51.87 -2.07 -33.20
CA CYS A 14 -51.62 -1.50 -31.88
C CYS A 14 -50.61 -2.37 -31.07
N CYS A 15 -50.77 -3.70 -31.07
CA CYS A 15 -49.80 -4.60 -30.44
C CYS A 15 -48.40 -4.55 -31.07
N ARG A 16 -48.28 -4.43 -32.41
CA ARG A 16 -46.97 -4.29 -33.08
C ARG A 16 -46.27 -2.97 -32.75
N LYS A 17 -47.02 -1.86 -32.67
CA LYS A 17 -46.45 -0.56 -32.27
C LYS A 17 -45.99 -0.57 -30.81
N ASN A 18 -46.74 -1.21 -29.91
CA ASN A 18 -46.35 -1.35 -28.51
C ASN A 18 -45.14 -2.28 -28.32
N LEU A 19 -45.04 -3.39 -29.07
CA LEU A 19 -43.84 -4.24 -29.07
C LEU A 19 -42.60 -3.51 -29.62
N GLN A 20 -42.75 -2.74 -30.70
CA GLN A 20 -41.65 -1.94 -31.25
C GLN A 20 -41.21 -0.83 -30.28
N ALA A 21 -42.15 -0.15 -29.61
CA ALA A 21 -41.85 0.85 -28.60
C ALA A 21 -41.14 0.25 -27.37
N LEU A 22 -41.59 -0.92 -26.89
CA LEU A 22 -40.92 -1.67 -25.82
C LEU A 22 -39.50 -2.13 -26.22
N THR A 23 -39.32 -2.59 -27.47
CA THR A 23 -38.01 -2.99 -27.98
C THR A 23 -37.07 -1.80 -28.16
N LEU A 24 -37.58 -0.65 -28.62
CA LEU A 24 -36.84 0.60 -28.72
C LEU A 24 -36.48 1.18 -27.35
N CYS A 25 -37.38 1.07 -26.37
CA CYS A 25 -37.11 1.47 -24.98
C CYS A 25 -36.05 0.56 -24.34
N HIS A 26 -36.15 -0.77 -24.50
CA HIS A 26 -35.13 -1.71 -24.06
C HIS A 26 -33.77 -1.47 -24.74
N ARG A 27 -33.74 -1.20 -26.05
CA ARG A 27 -32.50 -0.84 -26.76
C ARG A 27 -31.89 0.47 -26.27
N ARG A 28 -32.72 1.47 -25.94
CA ARG A 28 -32.25 2.75 -25.39
C ARG A 28 -31.72 2.60 -23.97
N LEU A 29 -32.38 1.79 -23.14
CA LEU A 29 -31.94 1.46 -21.79
C LEU A 29 -30.66 0.60 -21.81
N SER A 30 -30.54 -0.36 -22.74
CA SER A 30 -29.31 -1.14 -22.89
C SER A 30 -28.16 -0.30 -23.46
N SER A 31 -28.44 0.65 -24.37
CA SER A 31 -27.42 1.58 -24.86
C SER A 31 -26.96 2.58 -23.80
N SER A 32 -27.85 3.05 -22.91
CA SER A 32 -27.45 3.96 -21.82
C SER A 32 -26.69 3.22 -20.70
N LEU A 33 -27.08 1.98 -20.39
CA LEU A 33 -26.35 1.11 -19.45
C LEU A 33 -24.95 0.79 -19.97
N SER A 34 -24.81 0.43 -21.25
CA SER A 34 -23.50 0.18 -21.87
C SER A 34 -22.64 1.43 -21.99
N GLN A 35 -23.23 2.61 -22.28
CA GLN A 35 -22.51 3.88 -22.26
C GLN A 35 -22.00 4.23 -20.84
N ASN A 36 -22.84 4.08 -19.81
CA ASN A 36 -22.41 4.31 -18.42
C ASN A 36 -21.34 3.32 -17.96
N GLN A 37 -21.43 2.04 -18.38
CA GLN A 37 -20.40 1.05 -18.13
C GLN A 37 -19.08 1.39 -18.85
N ASN A 38 -19.14 1.88 -20.09
CA ASN A 38 -17.94 2.31 -20.82
C ASN A 38 -17.27 3.52 -20.16
N VAL A 39 -18.04 4.52 -19.73
CA VAL A 39 -17.50 5.70 -19.03
C VAL A 39 -16.90 5.31 -17.68
N LEU A 40 -17.55 4.41 -16.93
CA LEU A 40 -17.02 3.92 -15.66
C LEU A 40 -15.74 3.11 -15.88
N ASN A 41 -15.71 2.20 -16.85
CA ASN A 41 -14.53 1.42 -17.18
C ASN A 41 -13.37 2.32 -17.62
N ASP A 42 -13.64 3.32 -18.45
CA ASP A 42 -12.64 4.30 -18.89
C ASP A 42 -12.10 5.11 -17.69
N TYR A 43 -12.98 5.54 -16.77
CA TYR A 43 -12.55 6.21 -15.54
C TYR A 43 -11.67 5.31 -14.64
N LEU A 44 -12.05 4.04 -14.44
CA LEU A 44 -11.30 3.09 -13.61
C LEU A 44 -9.97 2.72 -14.25
N ASP A 45 -9.93 2.58 -15.58
CA ASP A 45 -8.72 2.30 -16.34
C ASP A 45 -7.75 3.49 -16.32
N ASN A 46 -8.27 4.71 -16.31
CA ASN A 46 -7.46 5.93 -16.22
C ASN A 46 -6.79 6.16 -14.85
N GLN A 47 -7.12 5.36 -13.83
CA GLN A 47 -6.44 5.41 -12.52
C GLN A 47 -5.08 4.71 -12.53
N VAL A 48 -4.82 3.82 -13.51
CA VAL A 48 -3.51 3.21 -13.76
C VAL A 48 -3.23 3.25 -15.26
N LEU A 49 -2.43 4.23 -15.69
CA LEU A 49 -2.04 4.36 -17.10
C LEU A 49 -0.95 3.34 -17.44
N VAL A 50 -0.85 3.00 -18.72
CA VAL A 50 0.15 2.08 -19.24
C VAL A 50 0.90 2.76 -20.37
N GLU A 51 2.23 2.78 -20.25
CA GLU A 51 3.12 3.14 -21.36
C GLU A 51 3.91 1.91 -21.81
N GLY A 52 3.97 1.71 -23.13
CA GLY A 52 4.72 0.61 -23.74
C GLY A 52 5.95 1.13 -24.48
N LYS A 53 7.09 0.49 -24.24
CA LYS A 53 8.31 0.60 -25.05
C LYS A 53 8.66 -0.76 -25.63
N ALA A 54 9.79 -0.86 -26.33
CA ALA A 54 10.17 -2.06 -27.08
C ALA A 54 10.06 -3.34 -26.22
N SER A 55 10.81 -3.42 -25.12
CA SER A 55 10.82 -4.59 -24.22
C SER A 55 10.35 -4.29 -22.79
N SER A 56 9.82 -3.10 -22.53
CA SER A 56 9.35 -2.72 -21.19
C SER A 56 7.91 -2.23 -21.18
N ARG A 57 7.25 -2.43 -20.04
CA ARG A 57 5.94 -1.86 -19.73
C ARG A 57 6.03 -1.03 -18.46
N MET A 58 5.41 0.14 -18.49
CA MET A 58 5.36 1.05 -17.35
C MET A 58 3.92 1.20 -16.88
N ALA A 59 3.66 0.86 -15.61
CA ALA A 59 2.43 1.20 -14.91
C ALA A 59 2.58 2.56 -14.22
N ILE A 60 1.66 3.49 -14.49
CA ILE A 60 1.67 4.83 -13.90
C ILE A 60 0.44 4.98 -13.01
N LEU A 61 0.65 5.07 -11.70
CA LEU A 61 -0.40 5.33 -10.73
C LEU A 61 -0.92 6.76 -10.95
N ASN A 62 -2.18 6.91 -11.33
CA ASN A 62 -2.73 8.16 -11.86
C ASN A 62 -3.98 8.63 -11.11
N ARG A 63 -3.82 8.84 -9.80
CA ARG A 63 -4.78 9.55 -8.94
C ARG A 63 -4.08 10.71 -8.21
N PRO A 64 -3.48 11.69 -8.92
CA PRO A 64 -2.64 12.71 -8.29
C PRO A 64 -3.39 13.57 -7.25
N SER A 65 -4.70 13.77 -7.41
CA SER A 65 -5.56 14.47 -6.44
C SER A 65 -5.68 13.74 -5.10
N ALA A 66 -5.52 12.41 -5.10
CA ALA A 66 -5.50 11.55 -3.93
C ALA A 66 -4.09 11.02 -3.60
N LEU A 67 -3.04 11.68 -4.11
CA LEU A 67 -1.64 11.28 -3.92
C LEU A 67 -1.36 9.83 -4.34
N ASN A 68 -2.05 9.39 -5.37
CA ASN A 68 -1.97 8.03 -5.92
C ASN A 68 -2.28 6.94 -4.88
N ALA A 69 -3.12 7.24 -3.89
CA ALA A 69 -3.59 6.24 -2.93
C ALA A 69 -4.29 5.07 -3.67
N ILE A 70 -3.90 3.84 -3.32
CA ILE A 70 -4.37 2.62 -3.98
C ILE A 70 -5.76 2.28 -3.47
N ASN A 71 -6.70 2.07 -4.39
CA ASN A 71 -8.02 1.52 -4.11
C ASN A 71 -8.16 0.11 -4.75
N THR A 72 -9.29 -0.55 -4.51
CA THR A 72 -9.56 -1.90 -5.01
C THR A 72 -9.47 -2.00 -6.54
N SER A 73 -9.95 -0.97 -7.26
CA SER A 73 -9.90 -0.93 -8.72
C SER A 73 -8.47 -0.87 -9.25
N MET A 74 -7.63 0.01 -8.67
CA MET A 74 -6.21 0.07 -9.03
C MET A 74 -5.50 -1.25 -8.76
N GLY A 75 -5.71 -1.84 -7.57
CA GLY A 75 -5.14 -3.15 -7.22
C GLY A 75 -5.58 -4.26 -8.19
N SER A 76 -6.86 -4.29 -8.56
CA SER A 76 -7.41 -5.25 -9.53
C SER A 76 -6.80 -5.07 -10.93
N ARG A 77 -6.64 -3.82 -11.38
CA ARG A 77 -6.04 -3.49 -12.67
C ARG A 77 -4.56 -3.85 -12.70
N LEU A 78 -3.81 -3.52 -11.65
CA LEU A 78 -2.39 -3.87 -11.51
C LEU A 78 -2.18 -5.39 -11.53
N ASN A 79 -2.99 -6.15 -10.79
CA ASN A 79 -2.98 -7.62 -10.84
C ASN A 79 -3.12 -8.14 -12.28
N LYS A 80 -4.11 -7.65 -13.03
CA LYS A 80 -4.35 -8.08 -14.42
C LYS A 80 -3.19 -7.73 -15.34
N LEU A 81 -2.68 -6.50 -15.24
CA LEU A 81 -1.57 -6.02 -16.07
C LEU A 81 -0.29 -6.83 -15.80
N TYR A 82 0.12 -6.95 -14.55
CA TYR A 82 1.38 -7.61 -14.22
C TYR A 82 1.35 -9.10 -14.55
N ARG A 83 0.22 -9.80 -14.34
CA ARG A 83 0.05 -11.20 -14.79
C ARG A 83 0.20 -11.32 -16.30
N SER A 84 -0.48 -10.45 -17.06
CA SER A 84 -0.37 -10.45 -18.52
C SER A 84 1.04 -10.13 -19.01
N TRP A 85 1.77 -9.25 -18.32
CA TRP A 85 3.12 -8.87 -18.70
C TRP A 85 4.16 -9.93 -18.38
N GLU A 86 3.95 -10.69 -17.32
CA GLU A 86 4.85 -11.78 -16.94
C GLU A 86 4.80 -12.92 -17.97
N ASP A 87 3.61 -13.29 -18.43
CA ASP A 87 3.42 -14.36 -19.43
C ASP A 87 3.85 -13.95 -20.85
N ASN A 88 4.10 -12.66 -21.11
CA ASN A 88 4.43 -12.16 -22.44
C ASN A 88 5.94 -12.18 -22.71
N PRO A 89 6.45 -12.99 -23.66
CA PRO A 89 7.89 -13.10 -23.92
C PRO A 89 8.52 -11.82 -24.51
N ASP A 90 7.73 -10.91 -25.08
CA ASP A 90 8.24 -9.65 -25.64
C ASP A 90 8.57 -8.60 -24.56
N ILE A 91 8.11 -8.82 -23.32
CA ILE A 91 8.34 -7.92 -22.19
C ILE A 91 9.47 -8.50 -21.35
N GLY A 92 10.62 -7.83 -21.33
CA GLY A 92 11.76 -8.24 -20.52
C GLY A 92 11.69 -7.73 -19.08
N PHE A 93 11.15 -6.54 -18.84
CA PHE A 93 11.00 -5.98 -17.49
C PHE A 93 9.84 -4.99 -17.38
N VAL A 94 9.48 -4.65 -16.14
CA VAL A 94 8.37 -3.74 -15.83
C VAL A 94 8.82 -2.57 -14.96
N THR A 95 8.14 -1.44 -15.08
CA THR A 95 8.41 -0.23 -14.29
C THR A 95 7.13 0.28 -13.65
N MET A 96 7.23 0.83 -12.45
CA MET A 96 6.14 1.55 -11.79
C MET A 96 6.56 2.95 -11.39
N LYS A 97 5.70 3.95 -11.66
CA LYS A 97 5.85 5.31 -11.14
C LYS A 97 4.49 5.92 -10.78
N GLY A 98 4.51 7.05 -10.07
CA GLY A 98 3.30 7.83 -9.77
C GLY A 98 3.22 9.13 -10.59
N SER A 99 2.00 9.54 -10.94
CA SER A 99 1.73 10.86 -11.52
C SER A 99 1.77 11.95 -10.44
N GLY A 100 2.33 13.11 -10.78
CA GLY A 100 2.30 14.30 -9.93
C GLY A 100 3.34 14.28 -8.81
N ARG A 101 2.93 14.64 -7.58
CA ARG A 101 3.85 14.90 -6.45
C ARG A 101 4.15 13.69 -5.56
N ALA A 102 3.50 12.56 -5.80
CA ALA A 102 3.63 11.35 -4.98
C ALA A 102 3.90 10.16 -5.90
N PHE A 103 4.70 9.21 -5.43
CA PHE A 103 4.67 7.87 -6.01
C PHE A 103 3.33 7.21 -5.63
N CYS A 104 3.13 6.99 -4.32
CA CYS A 104 1.90 6.47 -3.73
C CYS A 104 1.88 6.76 -2.22
N ALA A 105 0.82 7.41 -1.73
CA ALA A 105 0.67 7.77 -0.32
C ALA A 105 -0.02 6.69 0.54
N GLY A 106 -0.14 5.45 0.06
CA GLY A 106 -0.71 4.33 0.80
C GLY A 106 -2.00 3.79 0.20
N GLY A 107 -2.71 2.97 0.98
CA GLY A 107 -4.08 2.56 0.65
C GLY A 107 -5.06 3.73 0.80
N ASP A 108 -6.17 3.68 0.06
CA ASP A 108 -7.27 4.65 0.19
C ASP A 108 -8.07 4.38 1.48
N ILE A 109 -7.45 4.63 2.63
CA ILE A 109 -8.02 4.34 3.95
C ILE A 109 -9.25 5.20 4.25
N VAL A 110 -9.44 6.33 3.55
CA VAL A 110 -10.67 7.12 3.63
C VAL A 110 -11.82 6.36 2.98
N ALA A 111 -11.59 5.71 1.83
CA ALA A 111 -12.59 4.83 1.24
C ALA A 111 -12.89 3.62 2.15
N VAL A 112 -11.87 3.01 2.77
CA VAL A 112 -12.05 1.94 3.76
C VAL A 112 -12.90 2.41 4.94
N TYR A 113 -12.57 3.55 5.55
CA TYR A 113 -13.35 4.16 6.63
C TYR A 113 -14.82 4.38 6.24
N ASN A 114 -15.08 4.92 5.05
CA ASN A 114 -16.43 5.13 4.56
C ASN A 114 -17.21 3.81 4.39
N MET A 115 -16.56 2.77 3.85
CA MET A 115 -17.16 1.43 3.73
C MET A 115 -17.46 0.83 5.11
N MET A 116 -16.55 0.94 6.08
CA MET A 116 -16.75 0.46 7.45
C MET A 116 -17.96 1.14 8.10
N ASN A 117 -18.11 2.46 7.95
CA ASN A 117 -19.24 3.20 8.51
C ASN A 117 -20.57 2.88 7.82
N GLN A 118 -20.52 2.37 6.59
CA GLN A 118 -21.70 1.88 5.85
C GLN A 118 -21.99 0.39 6.13
N GLY A 119 -21.20 -0.27 6.98
CA GLY A 119 -21.34 -1.71 7.26
C GLY A 119 -20.88 -2.61 6.11
N MET A 120 -20.14 -2.08 5.14
CA MET A 120 -19.66 -2.81 3.95
C MET A 120 -18.34 -3.55 4.21
N LEU A 121 -18.31 -4.40 5.25
CA LEU A 121 -17.08 -5.06 5.69
C LEU A 121 -16.44 -5.94 4.59
N GLU A 122 -17.24 -6.62 3.77
CA GLU A 122 -16.73 -7.43 2.65
C GLU A 122 -15.99 -6.57 1.61
N GLY A 123 -16.41 -5.32 1.39
CA GLY A 123 -15.70 -4.39 0.51
C GLY A 123 -14.32 -4.03 1.05
N CYS A 124 -14.18 -3.89 2.38
CA CYS A 124 -12.89 -3.69 3.03
C CYS A 124 -12.01 -4.95 2.90
N LYS A 125 -12.56 -6.14 3.17
CA LYS A 125 -11.82 -7.41 3.04
C LYS A 125 -11.30 -7.61 1.61
N GLU A 126 -12.14 -7.30 0.62
CA GLU A 126 -11.78 -7.42 -0.78
C GLU A 126 -10.68 -6.43 -1.20
N PHE A 127 -10.71 -5.20 -0.67
CA PHE A 127 -9.62 -4.24 -0.87
C PHE A 127 -8.27 -4.81 -0.41
N PHE A 128 -8.17 -5.24 0.85
CA PHE A 128 -6.91 -5.76 1.39
C PHE A 128 -6.49 -7.07 0.73
N ARG A 129 -7.44 -7.98 0.44
CA ARG A 129 -7.15 -9.23 -0.28
C ARG A 129 -6.55 -8.95 -1.65
N THR A 130 -7.18 -8.05 -2.42
CA THR A 130 -6.73 -7.66 -3.76
C THR A 130 -5.33 -7.06 -3.73
N VAL A 131 -5.09 -6.12 -2.81
CA VAL A 131 -3.82 -5.38 -2.74
C VAL A 131 -2.70 -6.26 -2.20
N TYR A 132 -2.92 -7.05 -1.15
CA TYR A 132 -1.89 -7.92 -0.61
C TYR A 132 -1.56 -9.06 -1.59
N SER A 133 -2.56 -9.62 -2.28
CA SER A 133 -2.29 -10.59 -3.36
C SER A 133 -1.40 -10.01 -4.45
N PHE A 134 -1.58 -8.73 -4.79
CA PHE A 134 -0.70 -8.04 -5.73
C PHE A 134 0.71 -7.81 -5.18
N ILE A 135 0.83 -7.43 -3.91
CA ILE A 135 2.12 -7.21 -3.23
C ILE A 135 2.94 -8.51 -3.18
N TYR A 136 2.29 -9.64 -2.82
CA TYR A 136 2.92 -10.95 -2.91
C TYR A 136 3.38 -11.26 -4.33
N PHE A 137 2.51 -11.01 -5.31
CA PHE A 137 2.83 -11.23 -6.72
C PHE A 137 4.02 -10.39 -7.20
N LEU A 138 4.16 -9.15 -6.71
CA LEU A 138 5.33 -8.31 -6.96
C LEU A 138 6.61 -8.87 -6.34
N GLY A 139 6.55 -9.33 -5.08
CA GLY A 139 7.70 -9.93 -4.41
C GLY A 139 8.11 -11.31 -4.95
N THR A 140 7.25 -11.92 -5.77
CA THR A 140 7.49 -13.22 -6.42
C THR A 140 7.49 -13.09 -7.95
N TYR A 141 7.69 -11.88 -8.46
CA TYR A 141 7.59 -11.58 -9.88
C TYR A 141 8.81 -12.13 -10.64
N LEU A 142 8.58 -12.82 -11.74
CA LEU A 142 9.63 -13.55 -12.47
C LEU A 142 10.49 -12.66 -13.37
N LYS A 143 10.12 -11.39 -13.53
CA LYS A 143 10.82 -10.40 -14.36
C LYS A 143 11.34 -9.26 -13.50
N PRO A 144 12.42 -8.58 -13.91
CA PRO A 144 12.88 -7.40 -13.19
C PRO A 144 11.77 -6.34 -13.06
N HIS A 145 11.62 -5.80 -11.86
CA HIS A 145 10.69 -4.71 -11.57
C HIS A 145 11.46 -3.49 -11.07
N VAL A 146 11.24 -2.34 -11.72
CA VAL A 146 11.83 -1.05 -11.36
C VAL A 146 10.75 -0.13 -10.77
N ALA A 147 10.87 0.26 -9.51
CA ALA A 147 10.01 1.25 -8.88
C ALA A 147 10.71 2.62 -8.80
N ILE A 148 10.08 3.66 -9.35
CA ILE A 148 10.57 5.05 -9.31
C ILE A 148 9.86 5.80 -8.19
N LEU A 149 10.53 5.93 -7.03
CA LEU A 149 9.97 6.43 -5.77
C LEU A 149 10.00 7.96 -5.68
N ASN A 150 9.65 8.63 -6.76
CA ASN A 150 9.77 10.07 -6.86
C ASN A 150 8.59 10.79 -6.18
N GLY A 151 8.73 11.08 -4.90
CA GLY A 151 7.71 11.72 -4.07
C GLY A 151 7.35 10.88 -2.84
N ILE A 152 6.17 11.18 -2.28
CA ILE A 152 5.62 10.44 -1.13
C ILE A 152 5.45 8.95 -1.49
N THR A 153 6.01 8.08 -0.63
CA THR A 153 5.97 6.60 -0.71
C THR A 153 5.65 6.06 0.68
N MET A 154 4.36 5.88 1.00
CA MET A 154 3.94 5.53 2.37
C MET A 154 3.00 4.33 2.39
N GLY A 155 3.00 3.54 3.47
CA GLY A 155 2.10 2.40 3.69
C GLY A 155 1.99 1.46 2.51
N GLY A 156 0.78 1.25 1.97
CA GLY A 156 0.58 0.46 0.76
C GLY A 156 1.41 0.88 -0.47
N GLY A 157 1.87 2.14 -0.54
CA GLY A 157 2.84 2.60 -1.53
C GLY A 157 4.22 1.98 -1.37
N ALA A 158 4.68 1.79 -0.13
CA ALA A 158 5.85 0.97 0.16
C ALA A 158 5.59 -0.49 -0.23
N GLY A 159 4.42 -1.03 0.11
CA GLY A 159 4.06 -2.41 -0.23
C GLY A 159 4.13 -2.73 -1.73
N VAL A 160 3.70 -1.81 -2.60
CA VAL A 160 3.78 -2.01 -4.07
C VAL A 160 5.13 -1.64 -4.69
N SER A 161 6.15 -1.35 -3.89
CA SER A 161 7.44 -0.88 -4.41
C SER A 161 8.68 -1.45 -3.74
N ILE A 162 8.69 -1.69 -2.43
CA ILE A 162 9.83 -2.30 -1.74
C ILE A 162 10.14 -3.73 -2.23
N PRO A 163 9.14 -4.57 -2.56
CA PRO A 163 9.38 -5.89 -3.15
C PRO A 163 9.97 -5.90 -4.58
N SER A 164 10.29 -4.74 -5.16
CA SER A 164 10.82 -4.64 -6.54
C SER A 164 12.28 -5.05 -6.63
N THR A 165 12.76 -5.49 -7.80
CA THR A 165 14.20 -5.72 -8.04
C THR A 165 15.03 -4.44 -7.84
N PHE A 166 14.53 -3.32 -8.36
CA PHE A 166 15.19 -2.01 -8.27
C PHE A 166 14.22 -0.96 -7.71
N ARG A 167 14.71 -0.17 -6.75
CA ARG A 167 14.00 0.97 -6.15
C ARG A 167 14.86 2.21 -6.31
N ILE A 168 14.36 3.16 -7.09
CA ILE A 168 15.06 4.41 -7.42
C ILE A 168 14.46 5.52 -6.56
N ALA A 169 15.22 5.96 -5.56
CA ALA A 169 14.88 7.13 -4.76
C ALA A 169 15.40 8.43 -5.40
N THR A 170 14.82 9.56 -5.00
CA THR A 170 15.20 10.90 -5.46
C THR A 170 15.18 11.87 -4.28
N GLY A 171 15.62 13.11 -4.50
CA GLY A 171 15.53 14.18 -3.49
C GLY A 171 14.10 14.55 -3.08
N ARG A 172 13.08 14.05 -3.79
CA ARG A 172 11.66 14.22 -3.44
C ARG A 172 11.08 13.03 -2.68
N THR A 173 11.81 11.92 -2.58
CA THR A 173 11.32 10.72 -1.90
C THR A 173 11.09 11.01 -0.43
N VAL A 174 9.89 10.67 0.05
CA VAL A 174 9.54 10.70 1.47
C VAL A 174 8.88 9.37 1.80
N PHE A 175 9.62 8.52 2.50
CA PHE A 175 9.18 7.20 2.94
C PHE A 175 8.70 7.23 4.39
N ALA A 176 7.60 6.54 4.69
CA ALA A 176 7.17 6.29 6.07
C ALA A 176 6.14 5.15 6.14
N THR A 177 6.04 4.53 7.31
CA THR A 177 4.96 3.62 7.73
C THR A 177 4.21 4.24 8.91
N PRO A 178 3.31 5.22 8.66
CA PRO A 178 2.65 6.00 9.72
C PRO A 178 1.39 5.33 10.29
N GLU A 179 1.20 4.02 10.09
CA GLU A 179 -0.05 3.32 10.40
C GLU A 179 -0.43 3.37 11.89
N THR A 180 0.54 3.36 12.80
CA THR A 180 0.29 3.47 14.25
C THR A 180 -0.38 4.78 14.65
N LEU A 181 -0.16 5.85 13.86
CA LEU A 181 -0.74 7.17 14.07
C LEU A 181 -2.22 7.23 13.67
N ILE A 182 -2.70 6.29 12.87
CA ILE A 182 -4.10 6.17 12.45
C ILE A 182 -4.82 4.99 13.12
N GLY A 183 -4.24 4.40 14.17
CA GLY A 183 -4.87 3.28 14.87
C GLY A 183 -4.80 1.95 14.10
N PHE A 184 -3.75 1.78 13.28
CA PHE A 184 -3.52 0.61 12.46
C PHE A 184 -2.09 0.08 12.67
N HIS A 185 -1.75 -1.06 12.07
CA HIS A 185 -0.39 -1.61 12.13
C HIS A 185 0.32 -1.40 10.78
N PRO A 186 1.66 -1.27 10.76
CA PRO A 186 2.42 -1.39 9.53
C PRO A 186 2.07 -2.71 8.84
N ASP A 187 1.61 -2.60 7.60
CA ASP A 187 1.03 -3.68 6.83
C ASP A 187 1.69 -3.79 5.45
N ALA A 188 1.08 -4.52 4.52
CA ALA A 188 1.52 -4.56 3.13
C ALA A 188 2.99 -5.04 2.96
N GLY A 189 3.42 -5.99 3.81
CA GLY A 189 4.76 -6.55 3.87
C GLY A 189 5.74 -5.77 4.76
N ALA A 190 5.29 -4.74 5.48
CA ALA A 190 6.13 -3.92 6.34
C ALA A 190 6.85 -4.70 7.43
N SER A 191 6.20 -5.70 8.03
CA SER A 191 6.84 -6.53 9.03
C SER A 191 8.01 -7.35 8.49
N PHE A 192 8.02 -7.64 7.17
CA PHE A 192 9.17 -8.26 6.53
C PHE A 192 10.28 -7.24 6.27
N TYR A 193 10.04 -6.21 5.47
CA TYR A 193 11.14 -5.34 5.04
C TYR A 193 11.68 -4.43 6.16
N LEU A 194 10.87 -4.05 7.16
CA LEU A 194 11.36 -3.25 8.29
C LEU A 194 12.20 -4.11 9.25
N SER A 195 11.81 -5.36 9.48
CA SER A 195 12.51 -6.26 10.42
C SER A 195 13.91 -6.67 9.94
N HIS A 196 14.15 -6.56 8.63
CA HIS A 196 15.45 -6.82 7.99
C HIS A 196 16.33 -5.57 7.87
N LEU A 197 15.88 -4.41 8.36
CA LEU A 197 16.73 -3.21 8.43
C LEU A 197 17.83 -3.35 9.50
N PRO A 198 18.93 -2.58 9.39
CA PRO A 198 20.02 -2.63 10.35
C PRO A 198 19.57 -2.41 11.80
N GLY A 199 20.03 -3.26 12.71
CA GLY A 199 19.78 -3.15 14.14
C GLY A 199 18.27 -3.14 14.47
N HIS A 200 17.83 -2.13 15.21
CA HIS A 200 16.43 -1.91 15.58
C HIS A 200 15.79 -0.71 14.87
N LEU A 201 16.31 -0.34 13.69
CA LEU A 201 15.74 0.73 12.87
C LEU A 201 14.31 0.40 12.44
N GLY A 202 14.01 -0.87 12.16
CA GLY A 202 12.68 -1.34 11.78
C GLY A 202 11.62 -1.04 12.83
N GLU A 203 11.88 -1.40 14.08
CA GLU A 203 11.00 -1.11 15.21
C GLU A 203 10.84 0.39 15.43
N TYR A 204 11.91 1.18 15.28
CA TYR A 204 11.82 2.64 15.35
C TYR A 204 10.88 3.22 14.29
N LEU A 205 11.04 2.85 13.02
CA LEU A 205 10.23 3.35 11.92
C LEU A 205 8.76 2.92 12.05
N ALA A 206 8.53 1.65 12.39
CA ALA A 206 7.20 1.08 12.58
C ALA A 206 6.41 1.77 13.70
N LEU A 207 7.05 2.04 14.84
CA LEU A 207 6.37 2.59 16.01
C LEU A 207 6.16 4.10 15.91
N THR A 208 7.14 4.82 15.38
CA THR A 208 7.13 6.29 15.37
C THR A 208 6.51 6.91 14.12
N GLY A 209 6.40 6.13 13.03
CA GLY A 209 6.03 6.65 11.71
C GLY A 209 7.00 7.72 11.20
N GLU A 210 8.26 7.70 11.63
CA GLU A 210 9.26 8.66 11.19
C GLU A 210 9.49 8.57 9.68
N LYS A 211 9.78 9.74 9.09
CA LYS A 211 10.03 9.86 7.66
C LYS A 211 11.50 9.65 7.36
N LEU A 212 11.77 8.89 6.31
CA LEU A 212 13.08 8.82 5.68
C LEU A 212 13.05 9.55 4.34
N ASN A 213 14.10 10.31 4.06
CA ASN A 213 14.32 10.87 2.73
C ASN A 213 15.00 9.84 1.80
N GLY A 214 15.16 10.19 0.52
CA GLY A 214 15.74 9.28 -0.47
C GLY A 214 17.18 8.85 -0.17
N ALA A 215 18.02 9.72 0.40
CA ALA A 215 19.39 9.37 0.76
C ALA A 215 19.43 8.39 1.95
N GLU A 216 18.56 8.59 2.94
CA GLU A 216 18.40 7.69 4.08
C GLU A 216 17.89 6.31 3.65
N MET A 217 16.94 6.26 2.71
CA MET A 217 16.47 4.97 2.16
C MET A 217 17.59 4.18 1.49
N VAL A 218 18.49 4.83 0.74
CA VAL A 218 19.64 4.14 0.15
C VAL A 218 20.60 3.65 1.23
N ALA A 219 20.91 4.50 2.21
CA ALA A 219 21.84 4.18 3.26
C ALA A 219 21.37 3.03 4.19
N CYS A 220 20.05 2.85 4.38
CA CYS A 220 19.50 1.74 5.16
C CYS A 220 19.08 0.52 4.32
N GLY A 221 19.20 0.58 2.99
CA GLY A 221 18.88 -0.54 2.08
C GLY A 221 17.42 -0.62 1.61
N LEU A 222 16.56 0.33 1.95
CA LEU A 222 15.17 0.42 1.42
C LEU A 222 15.12 0.86 -0.04
N ALA A 223 16.13 1.57 -0.53
CA ALA A 223 16.30 1.92 -1.94
C ALA A 223 17.63 1.40 -2.47
N THR A 224 17.64 0.91 -3.70
CA THR A 224 18.87 0.38 -4.34
C THR A 224 19.69 1.48 -4.99
N HIS A 225 19.03 2.53 -5.46
CA HIS A 225 19.64 3.55 -6.30
C HIS A 225 19.08 4.92 -5.92
N TYR A 226 19.88 5.96 -6.12
CA TYR A 226 19.46 7.34 -5.98
C TYR A 226 19.81 8.13 -7.25
N THR A 227 18.86 8.95 -7.73
CA THR A 227 19.10 9.89 -8.83
C THR A 227 18.46 11.24 -8.52
N LEU A 228 19.09 12.30 -9.02
CA LEU A 228 18.48 13.63 -9.03
C LEU A 228 17.15 13.64 -9.82
N SER A 229 16.15 14.37 -9.30
CA SER A 229 14.80 14.42 -9.89
C SER A 229 14.79 14.94 -11.32
N GLU A 230 15.72 15.84 -11.64
CA GLU A 230 15.91 16.48 -12.94
C GLU A 230 16.41 15.49 -13.99
N ARG A 231 17.06 14.40 -13.58
CA ARG A 231 17.58 13.35 -14.45
C ARG A 231 16.60 12.21 -14.69
N LEU A 232 15.49 12.13 -13.94
CA LEU A 232 14.50 11.06 -14.11
C LEU A 232 13.98 10.92 -15.55
N PRO A 233 13.66 12.00 -16.29
CA PRO A 233 13.21 11.84 -17.69
C PRO A 233 14.26 11.14 -18.56
N LEU A 234 15.54 11.42 -18.32
CA LEU A 234 16.64 10.75 -19.02
C LEU A 234 16.75 9.27 -18.61
N VAL A 235 16.65 8.97 -17.32
CA VAL A 235 16.66 7.57 -16.82
C VAL A 235 15.51 6.76 -17.44
N GLU A 236 14.30 7.30 -17.44
CA GLU A 236 13.13 6.68 -18.05
C GLU A 236 13.31 6.46 -19.57
N GLU A 237 13.88 7.44 -20.28
CA GLU A 237 14.18 7.31 -21.70
C GLU A 237 15.16 6.16 -21.97
N GLN A 238 16.21 6.04 -21.15
CA GLN A 238 17.27 5.03 -21.33
C GLN A 238 16.77 3.64 -20.96
N LEU A 239 16.01 3.50 -19.88
CA LEU A 239 15.28 2.26 -19.58
C LEU A 239 14.37 1.89 -20.76
N GLY A 240 13.65 2.85 -21.35
CA GLY A 240 12.77 2.61 -22.48
C GLY A 240 13.46 2.12 -23.76
N LYS A 241 14.79 2.27 -23.88
CA LYS A 241 15.59 1.79 -25.01
C LYS A 241 16.13 0.37 -24.82
N LEU A 242 16.12 -0.14 -23.58
CA LEU A 242 16.65 -1.47 -23.29
C LEU A 242 15.77 -2.56 -23.91
N VAL A 243 16.43 -3.59 -24.44
CA VAL A 243 15.83 -4.83 -24.92
C VAL A 243 16.54 -5.97 -24.19
N THR A 244 16.07 -6.26 -22.97
CA THR A 244 16.69 -7.21 -22.05
C THR A 244 15.69 -7.65 -20.99
N ASP A 245 15.82 -8.90 -20.53
CA ASP A 245 15.24 -9.44 -19.30
C ASP A 245 16.30 -9.69 -18.21
N ASP A 246 17.59 -9.53 -18.54
CA ASP A 246 18.71 -9.65 -17.60
C ASP A 246 18.75 -8.48 -16.60
N PRO A 247 18.57 -8.73 -15.29
CA PRO A 247 18.67 -7.71 -14.25
C PRO A 247 20.02 -6.96 -14.26
N SER A 248 21.14 -7.62 -14.58
CA SER A 248 22.46 -7.00 -14.53
C SER A 248 22.64 -5.91 -15.58
N VAL A 249 21.98 -6.04 -16.74
CA VAL A 249 21.97 -4.99 -17.78
C VAL A 249 21.16 -3.78 -17.31
N ILE A 250 20.03 -4.02 -16.64
CA ILE A 250 19.19 -2.95 -16.08
C ILE A 250 19.95 -2.23 -14.97
N GLU A 251 20.59 -2.97 -14.07
CA GLU A 251 21.42 -2.42 -13.00
C GLU A 251 22.54 -1.55 -13.55
N ALA A 252 23.30 -2.04 -14.54
CA ALA A 252 24.37 -1.25 -15.19
C ALA A 252 23.83 0.03 -15.84
N CYS A 253 22.63 -0.01 -16.43
CA CYS A 253 21.97 1.18 -16.95
C CYS A 253 21.66 2.19 -15.83
N LEU A 254 21.08 1.73 -14.71
CA LEU A 254 20.76 2.58 -13.57
C LEU A 254 22.01 3.20 -12.93
N GLN A 255 23.08 2.41 -12.76
CA GLN A 255 24.35 2.86 -12.17
C GLN A 255 24.98 4.04 -12.93
N ASN A 256 24.82 4.12 -14.25
CA ASN A 256 25.33 5.25 -15.07
C ASN A 256 24.67 6.60 -14.72
N TYR A 257 23.51 6.59 -14.08
CA TYR A 257 22.75 7.78 -13.71
C TYR A 257 22.63 7.96 -12.19
N CYS A 258 23.29 7.10 -11.42
CA CYS A 258 23.25 7.20 -9.97
C CYS A 258 24.13 8.32 -9.44
N ASP A 259 23.61 9.00 -8.43
CA ASP A 259 24.34 10.01 -7.68
C ASP A 259 24.73 9.45 -6.32
N LEU A 260 25.97 9.69 -5.91
CA LEU A 260 26.44 9.34 -4.58
C LEU A 260 25.78 10.27 -3.56
N VAL A 261 25.10 9.71 -2.58
CA VAL A 261 24.40 10.45 -1.53
C VAL A 261 24.78 9.95 -0.15
N TYR A 262 24.73 10.86 0.81
CA TYR A 262 25.00 10.59 2.21
C TYR A 262 23.86 11.14 3.06
N PRO A 263 23.42 10.42 4.10
CA PRO A 263 22.45 10.96 5.05
C PRO A 263 22.96 12.24 5.71
N ASP A 264 22.05 13.18 5.96
CA ASP A 264 22.36 14.42 6.66
C ASP A 264 22.81 14.17 8.11
N GLN A 265 23.52 15.11 8.72
CA GLN A 265 23.99 14.99 10.11
C GLN A 265 22.84 14.74 11.11
N THR A 266 21.65 15.24 10.83
CA THR A 266 20.45 15.06 11.66
C THR A 266 19.74 13.73 11.44
N SER A 267 20.16 12.93 10.45
CA SER A 267 19.57 11.63 10.13
C SER A 267 19.55 10.70 11.33
N VAL A 268 18.48 9.89 11.42
CA VAL A 268 18.39 8.81 12.41
C VAL A 268 19.52 7.78 12.26
N LEU A 269 20.08 7.64 11.06
CA LEU A 269 21.19 6.71 10.81
C LEU A 269 22.48 7.09 11.55
N ASN A 270 22.64 8.37 11.91
CA ASN A 270 23.73 8.83 12.77
C ASN A 270 23.44 8.62 14.26
N ARG A 271 22.27 8.05 14.60
CA ARG A 271 21.77 7.85 15.96
C ARG A 271 21.52 6.38 16.30
N MET A 272 22.02 5.47 15.46
CA MET A 272 21.81 4.01 15.61
C MET A 272 22.18 3.49 17.00
N GLY A 273 23.22 4.02 17.65
CA GLY A 273 23.56 3.62 19.02
C GLY A 273 22.44 3.86 20.05
N ILE A 274 21.66 4.94 19.92
CA ILE A 274 20.50 5.21 20.78
C ILE A 274 19.30 4.37 20.33
N VAL A 275 19.10 4.25 19.01
CA VAL A 275 18.02 3.42 18.43
C VAL A 275 18.15 1.97 18.90
N ASP A 276 19.32 1.35 18.71
CA ASP A 276 19.57 -0.03 19.10
C ASP A 276 19.48 -0.22 20.61
N LYS A 277 19.92 0.75 21.40
CA LYS A 277 19.79 0.71 22.85
C LYS A 277 18.33 0.71 23.30
N CYS A 278 17.51 1.62 22.77
CA CYS A 278 16.15 1.80 23.27
C CYS A 278 15.15 0.83 22.62
N PHE A 279 15.22 0.62 21.31
CA PHE A 279 14.22 -0.15 20.54
C PHE A 279 14.49 -1.67 20.53
N SER A 280 15.60 -2.13 21.13
CA SER A 280 15.85 -3.55 21.39
C SER A 280 15.04 -4.13 22.56
N LEU A 281 14.49 -3.28 23.44
CA LEU A 281 13.83 -3.69 24.69
C LEU A 281 12.47 -4.34 24.46
N ASP A 282 12.11 -5.33 25.28
CA ASP A 282 11.04 -6.30 24.98
C ASP A 282 9.63 -5.71 24.85
N SER A 283 9.34 -4.59 25.50
CA SER A 283 8.01 -3.97 25.48
C SER A 283 8.02 -2.50 25.07
N VAL A 284 6.88 -1.99 24.60
CA VAL A 284 6.73 -0.58 24.24
C VAL A 284 6.94 0.32 25.46
N GLU A 285 6.49 -0.11 26.63
CA GLU A 285 6.71 0.55 27.91
C GLU A 285 8.20 0.71 28.21
N GLU A 286 8.99 -0.37 28.12
CA GLU A 286 10.44 -0.32 28.36
C GLU A 286 11.16 0.56 27.32
N ILE A 287 10.72 0.54 26.05
CA ILE A 287 11.25 1.42 25.01
C ILE A 287 11.04 2.89 25.38
N ILE A 288 9.82 3.24 25.84
CA ILE A 288 9.48 4.61 26.26
C ILE A 288 10.31 5.00 27.49
N ASP A 289 10.37 4.16 28.52
CA ASP A 289 11.13 4.42 29.73
C ASP A 289 12.62 4.64 29.43
N SER A 290 13.20 3.82 28.53
CA SER A 290 14.58 3.99 28.09
C SER A 290 14.80 5.31 27.34
N LEU A 291 13.86 5.69 26.46
CA LEU A 291 13.92 6.97 25.76
C LEU A 291 13.75 8.18 26.70
N GLU A 292 12.90 8.09 27.73
CA GLU A 292 12.73 9.14 28.74
C GLU A 292 14.02 9.33 29.54
N ASN A 293 14.65 8.23 29.95
CA ASN A 293 15.95 8.26 30.62
C ASN A 293 17.05 8.86 29.73
N GLU A 294 17.11 8.48 28.45
CA GLU A 294 18.07 9.05 27.49
C GLU A 294 17.81 10.54 27.21
N ALA A 295 16.55 10.97 27.10
CA ALA A 295 16.18 12.36 26.94
C ALA A 295 16.60 13.20 28.15
N ALA A 296 16.35 12.70 29.38
CA ALA A 296 16.75 13.37 30.60
C ALA A 296 18.29 13.47 30.74
N ARG A 297 19.02 12.44 30.30
CA ARG A 297 20.49 12.38 30.38
C ARG A 297 21.18 13.30 29.38
N THR A 298 20.68 13.39 28.15
CA THR A 298 21.36 14.08 27.04
C THR A 298 20.76 15.46 26.73
N ASN A 299 19.54 15.74 27.18
CA ASN A 299 18.73 16.89 26.77
C ASN A 299 18.59 16.98 25.23
N ASP A 300 18.56 15.83 24.55
CA ASP A 300 18.47 15.74 23.10
C ASP A 300 17.04 15.94 22.60
N ALA A 301 16.87 16.92 21.72
CA ALA A 301 15.59 17.25 21.09
C ALA A 301 15.02 16.08 20.27
N TRP A 302 15.87 15.20 19.71
CA TRP A 302 15.42 14.04 18.95
C TRP A 302 14.72 13.01 19.85
N CYS A 303 15.23 12.74 21.05
CA CYS A 303 14.58 11.83 22.00
C CYS A 303 13.20 12.39 22.42
N ALA A 304 13.13 13.69 22.72
CA ALA A 304 11.87 14.37 23.08
C ALA A 304 10.85 14.36 21.93
N ALA A 305 11.29 14.53 20.68
CA ALA A 305 10.42 14.43 19.51
C ALA A 305 9.92 12.99 19.28
N THR A 306 10.79 12.00 19.46
CA THR A 306 10.46 10.57 19.34
C THR A 306 9.41 10.15 20.37
N LEU A 307 9.61 10.51 21.63
CA LEU A 307 8.64 10.25 22.72
C LEU A 307 7.27 10.85 22.43
N ARG A 308 7.22 12.06 21.88
CA ARG A 308 5.96 12.72 21.52
C ARG A 308 5.19 11.92 20.47
N ARG A 309 5.87 11.43 19.43
CA ARG A 309 5.23 10.61 18.38
C ARG A 309 4.69 9.29 18.91
N LEU A 310 5.44 8.62 19.79
CA LEU A 310 4.95 7.41 20.46
C LEU A 310 3.68 7.73 21.27
N LYS A 311 3.67 8.84 22.03
CA LYS A 311 2.51 9.26 22.83
C LYS A 311 1.30 9.71 22.00
N GLU A 312 1.51 10.15 20.75
CA GLU A 312 0.43 10.50 19.81
C GLU A 312 -0.20 9.28 19.11
N SER A 313 0.46 8.13 19.15
CA SER A 313 0.04 6.90 18.46
C SER A 313 -0.96 6.10 19.30
N SER A 314 -1.74 5.22 18.64
CA SER A 314 -2.63 4.29 19.35
C SER A 314 -1.82 3.33 20.22
N PRO A 315 -2.09 3.21 21.53
CA PRO A 315 -1.36 2.31 22.42
C PRO A 315 -1.43 0.84 21.97
N LEU A 316 -2.61 0.39 21.55
CA LEU A 316 -2.79 -0.96 21.02
C LEU A 316 -1.99 -1.16 19.73
N SER A 317 -2.04 -0.17 18.82
CA SER A 317 -1.31 -0.20 17.56
C SER A 317 0.20 -0.30 17.76
N LEU A 318 0.76 0.40 18.75
CA LEU A 318 2.18 0.28 19.10
C LEU A 318 2.54 -1.16 19.51
N LYS A 319 1.77 -1.77 20.41
CA LYS A 319 2.07 -3.13 20.89
C LYS A 319 1.94 -4.19 19.80
N VAL A 320 0.88 -4.15 18.99
CA VAL A 320 0.72 -5.10 17.88
C VAL A 320 1.80 -4.90 16.81
N SER A 321 2.22 -3.66 16.56
CA SER A 321 3.28 -3.36 15.59
C SER A 321 4.63 -3.88 16.06
N LEU A 322 5.02 -3.64 17.32
CA LEU A 322 6.27 -4.16 17.87
C LEU A 322 6.34 -5.69 17.75
N LYS A 323 5.27 -6.39 18.12
CA LYS A 323 5.17 -7.84 17.99
C LYS A 323 5.29 -8.29 16.53
N SER A 324 4.56 -7.63 15.62
CA SER A 324 4.56 -7.92 14.18
C SER A 324 5.95 -7.79 13.55
N ILE A 325 6.67 -6.69 13.80
CA ILE A 325 8.03 -6.50 13.27
C ILE A 325 8.98 -7.58 13.79
N ARG A 326 8.86 -7.96 15.06
CA ARG A 326 9.75 -8.98 15.65
C ARG A 326 9.49 -10.38 15.13
N GLU A 327 8.23 -10.77 14.97
CA GLU A 327 7.88 -12.04 14.32
C GLU A 327 8.41 -12.08 12.88
N GLY A 328 8.36 -10.93 12.18
CA GLY A 328 8.89 -10.79 10.82
C GLY A 328 10.40 -11.03 10.66
N ARG A 329 11.20 -10.99 11.74
CA ARG A 329 12.66 -11.24 11.67
C ARG A 329 13.02 -12.68 11.30
N VAL A 330 12.10 -13.62 11.49
CA VAL A 330 12.31 -15.07 11.27
C VAL A 330 11.30 -15.69 10.31
N GLU A 331 10.37 -14.89 9.80
CA GLU A 331 9.33 -15.31 8.87
C GLU A 331 9.71 -14.96 7.43
N THR A 332 9.22 -15.76 6.48
CA THR A 332 9.30 -15.42 5.06
C THR A 332 8.32 -14.31 4.70
N PHE A 333 8.53 -13.66 3.55
CA PHE A 333 7.65 -12.58 3.08
C PHE A 333 6.18 -12.99 2.98
N ASP A 334 5.89 -14.21 2.50
CA ASP A 334 4.51 -14.74 2.43
C ASP A 334 3.90 -14.95 3.82
N GLN A 335 4.67 -15.49 4.77
CA GLN A 335 4.22 -15.69 6.15
C GLN A 335 3.87 -14.34 6.81
N CYS A 336 4.75 -13.35 6.67
CA CYS A 336 4.50 -11.99 7.13
C CYS A 336 3.20 -11.42 6.53
N LEU A 337 3.00 -11.56 5.22
CA LEU A 337 1.84 -10.99 4.55
C LEU A 337 0.52 -11.69 4.92
N VAL A 338 0.53 -13.02 5.10
CA VAL A 338 -0.63 -13.77 5.60
C VAL A 338 -0.97 -13.34 7.04
N ARG A 339 0.05 -13.22 7.90
CA ARG A 339 -0.14 -12.76 9.29
C ARG A 339 -0.66 -11.32 9.33
N GLU A 340 -0.10 -10.41 8.56
CA GLU A 340 -0.59 -9.04 8.45
C GLU A 340 -2.02 -8.97 7.93
N TYR A 341 -2.40 -9.80 6.95
CA TYR A 341 -3.80 -9.86 6.49
C TYR A 341 -4.75 -10.24 7.63
N ARG A 342 -4.38 -11.22 8.44
CA ARG A 342 -5.14 -11.63 9.62
C ARG A 342 -5.28 -10.49 10.63
N MET A 343 -4.16 -9.82 10.94
CA MET A 343 -4.15 -8.65 11.82
C MET A 343 -5.07 -7.54 11.29
N THR A 344 -5.01 -7.27 9.98
CA THR A 344 -5.86 -6.31 9.29
C THR A 344 -7.35 -6.65 9.45
N LEU A 345 -7.74 -7.91 9.26
CA LEU A 345 -9.14 -8.31 9.43
C LEU A 345 -9.62 -8.16 10.87
N HIS A 346 -8.78 -8.48 11.86
CA HIS A 346 -9.10 -8.22 13.27
C HIS A 346 -9.27 -6.74 13.57
N ALA A 347 -8.39 -5.89 13.03
CA ALA A 347 -8.51 -4.43 13.16
C ALA A 347 -9.83 -3.91 12.55
N LEU A 348 -10.21 -4.43 11.37
CA LEU A 348 -11.45 -4.04 10.70
C LEU A 348 -12.72 -4.54 11.40
N SER A 349 -12.63 -5.66 12.13
CA SER A 349 -13.78 -6.24 12.85
C SER A 349 -14.30 -5.37 13.99
N LYS A 350 -13.46 -4.47 14.51
CA LYS A 350 -13.71 -3.65 15.72
C LYS A 350 -14.07 -4.44 16.97
N GLN A 351 -13.80 -5.76 17.02
CA GLN A 351 -14.07 -6.57 18.21
C GLN A 351 -13.17 -6.18 19.39
N VAL A 352 -11.94 -5.76 19.11
CA VAL A 352 -10.94 -5.38 20.13
C VAL A 352 -10.91 -3.87 20.35
N SER A 353 -10.89 -3.10 19.27
CA SER A 353 -10.76 -1.64 19.31
C SER A 353 -11.32 -1.01 18.04
N GLY A 354 -11.85 0.22 18.17
CA GLY A 354 -12.28 1.07 17.07
C GLY A 354 -11.21 2.01 16.52
N ASP A 355 -9.95 1.88 16.97
CA ASP A 355 -8.87 2.86 16.76
C ASP A 355 -8.62 3.18 15.28
N ILE A 356 -8.71 2.21 14.36
CA ILE A 356 -8.55 2.48 12.92
C ILE A 356 -9.56 3.52 12.42
N CYS A 357 -10.81 3.44 12.88
CA CYS A 357 -11.83 4.41 12.48
C CYS A 357 -11.59 5.76 13.13
N GLU A 358 -11.22 5.78 14.40
CA GLU A 358 -10.96 7.02 15.13
C GLU A 358 -9.72 7.76 14.60
N GLY A 359 -8.64 7.03 14.32
CA GLY A 359 -7.42 7.60 13.77
C GLY A 359 -7.60 8.15 12.37
N VAL A 360 -8.31 7.41 11.50
CA VAL A 360 -8.67 7.92 10.16
C VAL A 360 -9.58 9.14 10.25
N ARG A 361 -10.57 9.13 11.15
CA ARG A 361 -11.44 10.28 11.40
C ARG A 361 -10.60 11.50 11.79
N ALA A 362 -9.79 11.37 12.84
CA ALA A 362 -9.02 12.47 13.42
C ALA A 362 -7.97 13.06 12.46
N ARG A 363 -7.30 12.21 11.65
CA ARG A 363 -6.19 12.66 10.80
C ARG A 363 -6.58 13.02 9.36
N MET A 364 -7.58 12.35 8.79
CA MET A 364 -7.87 12.46 7.36
C MET A 364 -9.23 13.06 7.04
N VAL A 365 -10.26 12.73 7.84
CA VAL A 365 -11.65 13.16 7.61
C VAL A 365 -11.92 14.51 8.28
N ASP A 366 -11.90 14.55 9.60
CA ASP A 366 -12.18 15.74 10.40
C ASP A 366 -10.95 16.62 10.55
N ARG A 367 -9.75 16.00 10.53
CA ARG A 367 -8.44 16.67 10.61
C ARG A 367 -8.27 17.51 11.88
N ASP A 368 -8.85 17.06 12.99
CA ASP A 368 -8.67 17.67 14.32
C ASP A 368 -7.33 17.29 14.97
N LEU A 369 -6.66 16.24 14.46
CA LEU A 369 -5.41 15.69 14.99
C LEU A 369 -5.50 15.27 16.48
N ALA A 370 -6.71 14.96 16.95
CA ALA A 370 -7.00 14.62 18.34
C ALA A 370 -7.78 13.29 18.46
N PRO A 371 -7.16 12.16 18.06
CA PRO A 371 -7.79 10.86 18.16
C PRO A 371 -8.01 10.46 19.62
N LYS A 372 -9.16 9.84 19.88
CA LYS A 372 -9.55 9.29 21.19
C LYS A 372 -9.39 7.78 21.19
N TRP A 373 -8.17 7.34 21.46
CA TRP A 373 -7.83 5.92 21.47
C TRP A 373 -8.59 5.13 22.54
N ASP A 374 -8.98 3.91 22.18
CA ASP A 374 -9.57 2.92 23.07
C ASP A 374 -8.88 1.57 22.84
N PRO A 375 -7.94 1.16 23.72
CA PRO A 375 -7.68 1.71 25.05
C PRO A 375 -6.82 3.00 25.01
N PRO A 376 -6.97 3.92 25.98
CA PRO A 376 -6.34 5.24 25.96
C PRO A 376 -4.87 5.26 26.41
N SER A 377 -4.35 4.18 27.01
CA SER A 377 -2.97 4.11 27.49
C SER A 377 -2.38 2.70 27.37
N LEU A 378 -1.05 2.58 27.42
CA LEU A 378 -0.35 1.30 27.24
C LEU A 378 -0.69 0.28 28.33
N GLU A 379 -0.87 0.74 29.57
CA GLU A 379 -1.19 -0.09 30.73
C GLU A 379 -2.56 -0.74 30.61
N GLN A 380 -3.47 -0.13 29.85
CA GLN A 380 -4.81 -0.64 29.60
C GLN A 380 -4.86 -1.61 28.40
N VAL A 381 -3.78 -1.71 27.62
CA VAL A 381 -3.68 -2.73 26.56
C VAL A 381 -3.30 -4.06 27.20
N SER A 382 -4.29 -4.96 27.31
CA SER A 382 -4.06 -6.31 27.83
C SER A 382 -3.34 -7.19 26.80
N LYS A 383 -2.70 -8.26 27.28
CA LYS A 383 -2.07 -9.26 26.42
C LYS A 383 -3.07 -9.92 25.46
N ASP A 384 -4.28 -10.22 25.94
CA ASP A 384 -5.33 -10.83 25.13
C ASP A 384 -5.79 -9.94 23.98
N MET A 385 -5.80 -8.61 24.16
CA MET A 385 -6.10 -7.66 23.08
C MET A 385 -5.06 -7.75 21.96
N VAL A 386 -3.77 -7.83 22.33
CA VAL A 386 -2.68 -8.00 21.37
C VAL A 386 -2.76 -9.37 20.70
N ASP A 387 -2.88 -10.45 21.47
CA ASP A 387 -2.89 -11.82 20.95
C ASP A 387 -4.10 -12.08 20.03
N ARG A 388 -5.23 -11.39 20.24
CA ARG A 388 -6.39 -11.47 19.35
C ARG A 388 -6.07 -11.07 17.91
N TYR A 389 -5.22 -10.08 17.67
CA TYR A 389 -4.80 -9.68 16.31
C TYR A 389 -4.07 -10.78 15.55
N PHE A 390 -3.40 -11.69 16.27
CA PHE A 390 -2.61 -12.78 15.70
C PHE A 390 -3.38 -14.11 15.68
N SER A 391 -4.48 -14.19 16.43
CA SER A 391 -5.32 -15.39 16.54
C SER A 391 -5.99 -15.74 15.21
N PRO A 392 -6.22 -17.03 14.90
CA PRO A 392 -6.90 -17.46 13.69
C PRO A 392 -8.25 -16.73 13.46
N LEU A 393 -8.58 -16.52 12.19
CA LEU A 393 -9.86 -15.97 11.78
C LEU A 393 -11.01 -16.95 12.09
N SER A 394 -12.24 -16.45 12.16
CA SER A 394 -13.43 -17.28 12.34
C SER A 394 -13.68 -18.18 11.12
N GLU A 395 -14.47 -19.25 11.26
CA GLU A 395 -14.78 -20.18 10.16
C GLU A 395 -15.35 -19.53 8.88
N SER A 396 -15.96 -18.34 9.00
CA SER A 396 -16.49 -17.57 7.86
C SER A 396 -15.44 -16.79 7.08
N ASP A 397 -14.24 -16.59 7.64
CA ASP A 397 -13.16 -15.79 7.06
C ASP A 397 -11.92 -16.64 6.88
N SER A 398 -11.43 -16.72 5.64
CA SER A 398 -10.17 -17.39 5.33
C SER A 398 -8.99 -16.43 5.43
N ASP A 399 -7.83 -16.98 5.81
CA ASP A 399 -6.55 -16.29 5.66
C ASP A 399 -6.26 -15.97 4.18
N LEU A 400 -5.27 -15.12 3.95
CA LEU A 400 -4.83 -14.77 2.60
C LEU A 400 -4.27 -16.01 1.89
N GLU A 401 -4.92 -16.44 0.81
CA GLU A 401 -4.45 -17.57 0.00
C GLU A 401 -3.39 -17.11 -0.99
N LEU A 402 -2.14 -17.54 -0.77
CA LEU A 402 -1.00 -17.21 -1.62
C LEU A 402 -0.49 -18.47 -2.37
N PRO A 403 -0.13 -18.35 -3.67
CA PRO A 403 0.35 -19.49 -4.46
C PRO A 403 1.83 -19.84 -4.18
N THR A 404 2.17 -20.13 -2.91
CA THR A 404 3.54 -20.40 -2.43
C THR A 404 4.17 -21.67 -3.02
N LYS A 405 3.36 -22.63 -3.47
CA LYS A 405 3.85 -23.83 -4.17
C LYS A 405 4.35 -23.56 -5.58
N LEU A 406 4.00 -22.40 -6.16
CA LEU A 406 4.29 -22.06 -7.55
C LEU A 406 5.44 -21.06 -7.67
N ARG A 407 5.77 -20.32 -6.59
CA ARG A 407 6.75 -19.23 -6.60
C ARG A 407 7.36 -19.03 -5.21
N GLU A 408 8.65 -18.70 -5.18
CA GLU A 408 9.39 -18.32 -3.99
C GLU A 408 9.52 -16.80 -3.92
N ALA A 409 9.35 -16.23 -2.73
CA ALA A 409 9.51 -14.79 -2.51
C ALA A 409 10.98 -14.41 -2.48
N PHE A 410 11.27 -13.14 -2.78
CA PHE A 410 12.61 -12.59 -2.59
C PHE A 410 13.03 -12.70 -1.11
N ASN A 411 14.30 -13.03 -0.87
CA ASN A 411 14.92 -13.02 0.45
C ASN A 411 15.45 -11.64 0.81
#